data_AF-N0CYI8-F1
#
_entry.id   AF-N0CYI8-F1
#
_cell.length_a   1.000
_cell.length_b   1.000
_cell.length_c   1.000
_cell.angle_alpha   90.00
_cell.angle_beta   90.00
_cell.angle_gamma   90.00
#
_symmetry.space_group_name_H-M   'P 1'
#
loop_
_entity.id
_entity.type
_entity.pdbx_description
1 polymer ?
#
loop_
_entity_poly.entity_id
_entity_poly.type
_entity_poly.pdbx_seq_one_letter_code
_entity_poly.pdbx_strand_id
1 'polypeptide(L)'
;MMVEGLPPNGALARRLSGHHWEHRDFLTADLRDLLAYLVTDFRNANKAEDAPVQPPPEPVWRPEKPGAKKKRQKKARREATEARNAYLGIVALATPQHAEKG
;
A
#
# COMPACT_ATOMS: atom_id res chain seq x y z
N MET A 1 -16.22 -14.66 -24.82
CA MET A 1 -15.12 -14.14 -25.64
C MET A 1 -13.82 -14.43 -24.88
N MET A 2 -13.00 -15.37 -25.37
CA MET A 2 -11.68 -15.63 -24.80
C MET A 2 -10.77 -14.46 -25.19
N VAL A 3 -10.06 -13.88 -24.22
CA VAL A 3 -9.11 -12.80 -24.47
C VAL A 3 -7.80 -13.48 -24.87
N GLU A 4 -7.60 -13.62 -26.18
CA GLU A 4 -6.39 -14.23 -26.73
C GLU A 4 -5.15 -13.48 -26.23
N GLY A 5 -4.23 -14.22 -25.62
CA GLY A 5 -2.93 -13.71 -25.15
C GLY A 5 -2.80 -13.44 -23.65
N LEU A 6 -3.88 -13.51 -22.85
CA LEU A 6 -3.74 -13.46 -21.39
C LEU A 6 -3.72 -14.86 -20.78
N PRO A 7 -2.87 -15.11 -19.74
CA PRO A 7 -2.94 -16.34 -18.98
C PRO A 7 -4.39 -16.54 -18.51
N PRO A 8 -4.98 -17.74 -18.65
CA PRO A 8 -6.37 -18.00 -18.24
C PRO A 8 -6.62 -17.68 -16.76
N ASN A 9 -5.54 -17.68 -15.96
CA ASN A 9 -5.55 -17.34 -14.54
C ASN A 9 -5.10 -15.89 -14.23
N GLY A 10 -4.87 -15.06 -15.24
CA GLY A 10 -4.42 -13.68 -15.08
C GLY A 10 -5.51 -12.82 -14.44
N ALA A 11 -5.11 -11.86 -13.60
CA ALA A 11 -5.99 -10.90 -12.93
C ALA A 11 -7.00 -10.23 -13.89
N LEU A 12 -6.56 -9.88 -15.09
CA LEU A 12 -7.39 -9.24 -16.12
C LEU A 12 -8.31 -10.23 -16.85
N ALA A 13 -7.88 -11.48 -17.06
CA ALA A 13 -8.73 -12.55 -17.57
C ALA A 13 -9.87 -12.87 -16.58
N ARG A 14 -9.57 -12.95 -15.27
CA ARG A 14 -10.56 -13.17 -14.20
C ARG A 14 -11.56 -12.02 -14.07
N ARG A 15 -11.10 -10.77 -14.23
CA ARG A 15 -11.97 -9.58 -14.24
C ARG A 15 -12.97 -9.63 -15.41
N LEU A 16 -12.50 -10.01 -16.59
CA LEU A 16 -13.32 -10.08 -17.80
C LEU A 16 -14.22 -11.32 -17.84
N SER A 17 -13.84 -12.41 -17.17
CA SER A 17 -14.62 -13.65 -17.09
C SER A 17 -15.68 -13.66 -15.97
N GLY A 18 -15.80 -12.59 -15.18
CA GLY A 18 -16.74 -12.52 -14.07
C GLY A 18 -16.39 -13.44 -12.88
N HIS A 19 -15.12 -13.84 -12.74
CA HIS A 19 -14.72 -14.68 -11.62
C HIS A 19 -14.68 -13.86 -10.32
N HIS A 20 -15.58 -14.18 -9.38
CA HIS A 20 -15.59 -13.59 -8.05
C HIS A 20 -14.39 -14.10 -7.25
N TRP A 21 -13.55 -13.18 -6.77
CA TRP A 21 -12.41 -13.53 -5.92
C TRP A 21 -12.89 -14.15 -4.61
N GLU A 22 -12.39 -15.34 -4.30
CA GLU A 22 -12.60 -15.98 -3.01
C GLU A 22 -11.56 -15.50 -1.99
N HIS A 23 -11.79 -15.78 -0.70
CA HIS A 23 -10.84 -15.42 0.36
C HIS A 23 -9.42 -15.93 0.09
N ARG A 24 -9.29 -17.15 -0.46
CA ARG A 24 -8.01 -17.75 -0.84
C ARG A 24 -7.29 -16.98 -1.94
N ASP A 25 -8.01 -16.36 -2.88
CA ASP A 25 -7.39 -15.55 -3.93
C ASP A 25 -6.78 -14.29 -3.33
N PHE A 26 -7.48 -13.65 -2.39
CA PHE A 26 -6.95 -12.51 -1.66
C PHE A 26 -5.73 -12.88 -0.84
N LEU A 27 -5.75 -14.00 -0.11
CA LEU A 27 -4.60 -14.46 0.67
C LEU A 27 -3.40 -14.77 -0.23
N THR A 28 -3.63 -15.42 -1.37
CA THR A 28 -2.55 -15.76 -2.30
C THR A 28 -1.93 -14.52 -2.93
N ALA A 29 -2.75 -13.53 -3.28
CA ALA A 29 -2.27 -12.24 -3.77
C ALA A 29 -1.48 -11.48 -2.69
N ASP A 30 -2.01 -11.42 -1.46
CA ASP A 30 -1.35 -10.75 -0.32
C ASP A 30 0.01 -11.42 -0.02
N LEU A 31 0.10 -12.76 -0.09
CA LEU A 31 1.35 -13.50 0.10
C LEU A 31 2.36 -13.23 -1.03
N ARG A 32 1.91 -13.21 -2.28
CA ARG A 32 2.76 -12.93 -3.44
C ARG A 32 3.33 -11.51 -3.39
N ASP A 33 2.49 -10.53 -3.04
CA ASP A 33 2.93 -9.14 -2.84
C ASP A 33 4.00 -9.10 -1.74
N LEU A 34 3.73 -9.71 -0.57
CA LEU A 34 4.68 -9.72 0.56
C LEU A 34 6.03 -10.35 0.20
N LEU A 35 6.05 -11.47 -0.50
CA LEU A 35 7.29 -12.12 -0.94
C LEU A 35 8.07 -11.23 -1.92
N ALA A 36 7.37 -10.54 -2.83
CA ALA A 36 8.02 -9.61 -3.75
C ALA A 36 8.68 -8.44 -3.00
N TYR A 37 7.99 -7.88 -2.00
CA TYR A 37 8.55 -6.84 -1.12
C TYR A 37 9.78 -7.37 -0.38
N LEU A 38 9.69 -8.53 0.27
CA LEU A 38 10.80 -9.12 1.02
C LEU A 38 12.04 -9.34 0.15
N VAL A 39 11.87 -9.82 -1.08
CA VAL A 39 12.99 -10.03 -2.02
C VAL A 39 13.61 -8.69 -2.41
N THR A 40 12.80 -7.67 -2.65
CA THR A 40 13.27 -6.33 -3.01
C THR A 40 14.04 -5.70 -1.85
N ASP A 41 13.51 -5.80 -0.64
CA ASP A 41 14.14 -5.30 0.58
C ASP A 41 15.46 -6.02 0.85
N PHE A 42 15.49 -7.35 0.70
CA PHE A 42 16.72 -8.13 0.85
C PHE A 42 17.79 -7.72 -0.17
N ARG A 43 17.41 -7.52 -1.43
CA ARG A 43 18.33 -7.04 -2.48
C ARG A 43 18.84 -5.64 -2.19
N ASN A 44 17.96 -4.75 -1.72
CA ASN A 44 18.33 -3.38 -1.37
C ASN A 44 19.21 -3.32 -0.11
N ALA A 45 19.01 -4.22 0.85
CA ALA A 45 19.84 -4.31 2.05
C ALA A 45 21.26 -4.82 1.75
N ASN A 46 21.40 -5.69 0.74
CA ASN A 46 22.67 -6.28 0.32
C ASN A 46 23.25 -5.64 -0.95
N LYS A 47 22.77 -4.45 -1.35
CA LYS A 47 23.28 -3.77 -2.53
C LYS A 47 24.67 -3.17 -2.24
N ALA A 48 25.49 -3.02 -3.28
CA ALA A 48 26.71 -2.22 -3.19
C ALA A 48 26.36 -0.73 -3.00
N GLU A 49 27.26 0.05 -2.41
CA GLU A 49 27.01 1.46 -2.04
C GLU A 49 26.56 2.32 -3.24
N ASP A 50 27.19 2.12 -4.40
CA ASP A 50 26.88 2.85 -5.64
C ASP A 50 25.73 2.24 -6.46
N ALA A 51 25.18 1.10 -6.03
CA ALA A 51 24.10 0.47 -6.76
C ALA A 51 22.77 1.22 -6.53
N PRO A 52 21.98 1.44 -7.60
CA PRO A 52 20.68 2.08 -7.47
C PRO A 52 19.74 1.22 -6.62
N VAL A 53 18.93 1.88 -5.78
CA VAL A 53 17.89 1.21 -4.99
C VAL A 53 16.81 0.68 -5.93
N GLN A 54 16.48 -0.60 -5.81
CA GLN A 54 15.36 -1.18 -6.56
C GLN A 54 14.05 -0.58 -6.05
N PRO A 55 13.19 -0.09 -6.95
CA PRO A 55 11.90 0.44 -6.56
C PRO A 55 11.03 -0.67 -5.97
N PRO A 56 10.11 -0.33 -5.04
CA PRO A 56 9.17 -1.30 -4.51
C PRO A 56 8.33 -1.92 -5.63
N PRO A 57 8.06 -3.24 -5.59
CA PRO A 57 7.31 -3.91 -6.64
C PRO A 57 5.84 -3.44 -6.66
N GLU A 58 5.25 -3.41 -7.86
CA GLU A 58 3.84 -3.10 -8.00
C GLU A 58 2.96 -4.24 -7.45
N PRO A 59 1.97 -3.94 -6.59
CA PRO A 59 1.05 -4.95 -6.06
C PRO A 59 0.23 -5.61 -7.16
N VAL A 60 -0.06 -6.89 -7.00
CA VAL A 60 -0.96 -7.61 -7.91
C VAL A 60 -2.34 -6.96 -7.90
N TRP A 61 -2.89 -6.78 -9.10
CA TRP A 61 -4.25 -6.27 -9.27
C TRP A 61 -5.24 -7.14 -8.48
N ARG A 62 -6.12 -6.49 -7.72
CA ARG A 62 -7.18 -7.12 -6.95
C ARG A 62 -8.44 -6.25 -6.95
N PRO A 63 -9.64 -6.85 -6.93
CA PRO A 63 -10.88 -6.11 -6.71
C PRO A 63 -10.81 -5.36 -5.37
N GLU A 64 -11.43 -4.18 -5.29
CA GLU A 64 -11.52 -3.49 -4.01
C GLU A 64 -12.34 -4.34 -3.03
N LYS A 65 -11.71 -4.78 -1.92
CA LYS A 65 -12.45 -5.45 -0.83
C LYS A 65 -13.61 -4.54 -0.41
N PRO A 66 -14.85 -5.05 -0.26
CA PRO A 66 -15.95 -4.26 0.26
C PRO A 66 -15.53 -3.59 1.59
N GLY A 67 -15.57 -2.26 1.64
CA GLY A 67 -15.15 -1.48 2.83
C GLY A 67 -13.66 -1.10 2.91
N ALA A 68 -12.82 -1.48 1.95
CA ALA A 68 -11.42 -1.02 1.87
C ALA A 68 -11.33 0.52 1.80
N LYS A 69 -12.24 1.16 1.06
CA LYS A 69 -12.36 2.62 0.98
C LYS A 69 -12.60 3.26 2.36
N LYS A 70 -13.49 2.69 3.17
CA LYS A 70 -13.76 3.16 4.55
C LYS A 70 -12.54 3.00 5.45
N LYS A 71 -11.83 1.86 5.36
CA LYS A 71 -10.60 1.62 6.13
C LYS A 71 -9.48 2.58 5.75
N ARG A 72 -9.26 2.81 4.45
CA ARG A 72 -8.28 3.79 3.93
C ARG A 72 -8.59 5.20 4.43
N GLN A 73 -9.85 5.64 4.35
CA GLN A 73 -10.27 6.95 4.88
C GLN A 73 -10.03 7.08 6.39
N LYS A 74 -10.30 6.02 7.17
CA LYS A 74 -10.03 6.03 8.62
C LYS A 74 -8.54 6.13 8.93
N LYS A 75 -7.67 5.45 8.16
CA LYS A 75 -6.21 5.54 8.31
C LYS A 75 -5.71 6.95 7.98
N ALA A 76 -6.12 7.51 6.84
CA ALA A 76 -5.75 8.86 6.43
C ALA A 76 -6.17 9.93 7.45
N ARG A 77 -7.35 9.79 8.08
CA ARG A 77 -7.79 10.68 9.16
C ARG A 77 -6.90 10.61 10.40
N ARG A 78 -6.40 9.42 10.76
CA ARG A 78 -5.48 9.24 11.89
C ARG A 78 -4.14 9.89 11.60
N GLU A 79 -3.56 9.60 10.44
CA GLU A 79 -2.29 10.17 9.98
C GLU A 79 -2.35 11.70 9.93
N ALA A 80 -3.46 12.29 9.44
CA ALA A 80 -3.66 13.74 9.43
C ALA A 80 -3.75 14.34 10.84
N THR A 81 -4.35 13.61 11.79
CA THR A 81 -4.47 14.04 13.19
C THR A 81 -3.11 13.99 13.89
N GLU A 82 -2.35 12.92 13.68
CA GLU A 82 -0.99 12.74 14.19
C GLU A 82 -0.06 13.82 13.66
N ALA A 83 -0.10 14.10 12.35
CA ALA A 83 0.67 15.18 11.73
C ALA A 83 0.31 16.56 12.29
N ARG A 84 -0.98 16.84 12.49
CA ARG A 84 -1.44 18.09 13.11
C ARG A 84 -0.92 18.22 14.55
N ASN A 85 -1.01 17.16 15.34
CA ASN A 85 -0.54 17.16 16.73
C ASN A 85 0.98 17.33 16.81
N ALA A 86 1.73 16.67 15.93
CA ALA A 86 3.19 16.83 15.85
C ALA A 86 3.58 18.26 15.46
N TYR A 87 2.89 18.84 14.47
CA TYR A 87 3.09 20.25 14.10
C TYR A 87 2.82 21.19 15.27
N LEU A 88 1.69 21.02 15.98
CA LEU A 88 1.37 21.83 17.16
C LEU A 88 2.42 21.67 18.27
N GLY A 89 2.97 20.46 18.47
CA GLY A 89 4.06 20.23 19.40
C GLY A 89 5.34 20.99 19.03
N ILE A 90 5.71 21.00 17.75
CA ILE A 90 6.86 21.77 17.24
C ILE A 90 6.63 23.27 17.41
N VAL A 91 5.43 23.76 17.09
CA VAL A 91 5.06 25.18 17.27
C VAL A 91 5.11 25.57 18.75
N ALA A 92 4.60 24.74 19.66
CA ALA A 92 4.66 25.02 21.09
C ALA A 92 6.10 25.12 21.62
N LEU A 93 7.03 24.31 21.08
CA LEU A 93 8.45 24.37 21.40
C LEU A 93 9.14 25.62 20.81
N ALA A 94 8.76 26.02 19.59
CA ALA A 94 9.40 27.14 18.89
C ALA A 94 8.84 28.52 19.30
N THR A 95 7.56 28.59 19.68
CA THR A 95 6.84 29.84 20.04
C THR A 95 5.94 29.63 21.27
N PRO A 96 6.53 29.55 22.48
CA PRO A 96 5.76 29.35 23.71
C PRO A 96 4.73 30.47 23.99
N GLN A 97 4.91 31.67 23.42
CA GLN A 97 3.99 32.82 23.59
C GLN A 97 2.66 32.68 22.83
N HIS A 98 2.52 31.70 21.93
CA HIS A 98 1.28 31.44 21.18
C HIS A 98 0.54 30.16 21.62
N ALA A 99 1.07 29.43 22.60
CA ALA A 99 0.47 28.18 23.08
C ALA A 99 -0.79 28.37 23.95
N GLU A 100 -0.99 29.55 24.56
CA GLU A 100 -2.10 29.78 25.50
C GLU A 100 -3.45 30.21 24.87
N LYS A 101 -3.57 30.28 23.54
CA LYS A 101 -4.81 30.74 22.86
C LYS A 101 -5.45 29.75 21.88
N GLY A 102 -5.03 28.48 21.90
CA GLY A 102 -5.53 27.43 20.98
C GLY A 102 -6.47 26.44 21.64
#